data_AF-A0A953YY77-F1
#
_entry.id   AF-A0A953YY77-F1
#
_cell.length_a   1.000
_cell.length_b   1.000
_cell.length_c   1.000
_cell.angle_alpha   90.00
_cell.angle_beta   90.00
_cell.angle_gamma   90.00
#
_symmetry.space_group_name_H-M   'P 1'
#
loop_
_entity.id
_entity.type
_entity.pdbx_description
1 polymer ?
#
loop_
_entity_poly.entity_id
_entity_poly.type
_entity_poly.pdbx_seq_one_letter_code
_entity_poly.pdbx_strand_id
1 'polypeptide(L)'
;METLDPSHLEVINESHQHNVPVDSESHFKVIAVSDQFEGLNRIQRHRKVNQLLAEPLQQGVHALSLHLWTSTEWMSRNGMVADSPNCRGGGSHTH
;
A
#
# COMPACT_ATOMS: atom_id res chain seq x y z
N MET A 1 14.39 -9.15 -16.25
CA MET A 1 13.67 -8.90 -14.99
C MET A 1 13.28 -7.43 -15.01
N GLU A 2 11.99 -7.13 -15.08
CA GLU A 2 11.50 -5.74 -14.99
C GLU A 2 11.61 -5.28 -13.55
N THR A 3 12.37 -4.23 -13.29
CA THR A 3 12.46 -3.57 -11.99
C THR A 3 11.68 -2.28 -12.04
N LEU A 4 10.88 -1.99 -11.01
CA LEU A 4 10.08 -0.77 -10.94
C LEU A 4 10.92 0.49 -10.65
N ASP A 5 12.14 0.30 -10.14
CA ASP A 5 13.09 1.34 -9.69
C ASP A 5 12.37 2.54 -9.05
N PRO A 6 11.59 2.32 -7.99
CA PRO A 6 10.83 3.40 -7.38
C PRO A 6 11.76 4.36 -6.65
N SER A 7 11.62 5.65 -6.92
CA SER A 7 12.28 6.74 -6.17
C SER A 7 11.93 6.72 -4.68
N HIS A 8 10.78 6.15 -4.33
CA HIS A 8 10.33 5.95 -2.95
C HIS A 8 9.50 4.67 -2.85
N LEU A 9 9.82 3.81 -1.90
CA LEU A 9 9.09 2.57 -1.61
C LEU A 9 8.93 2.44 -0.10
N GLU A 10 7.69 2.27 0.33
CA GLU A 10 7.33 2.08 1.73
C GLU A 10 6.30 0.97 1.84
N VAL A 11 6.52 0.04 2.77
CA VAL A 11 5.65 -1.11 3.03
C VAL A 11 5.28 -1.11 4.50
N ILE A 12 3.99 -0.95 4.76
CA ILE A 12 3.42 -0.81 6.10
C ILE A 12 2.53 -2.03 6.35
N ASN A 13 2.78 -2.73 7.45
CA ASN A 13 1.93 -3.83 7.89
C ASN A 13 0.85 -3.30 8.82
N GLU A 14 -0.41 -3.30 8.37
CA GLU A 14 -1.58 -2.86 9.13
C GLU A 14 -2.33 -4.04 9.77
N SER A 15 -1.77 -5.26 9.76
CA SER A 15 -2.39 -6.46 10.34
C SER A 15 -2.61 -6.37 11.86
N HIS A 16 -1.91 -5.47 12.55
CA HIS A 16 -1.88 -5.42 14.02
C HIS A 16 -3.09 -4.75 14.68
N GLN A 17 -4.01 -4.16 13.90
CA GLN A 17 -5.06 -3.32 14.47
C GLN A 17 -6.39 -4.04 14.71
N HIS A 18 -6.53 -5.29 14.25
CA HIS A 18 -7.79 -6.02 14.32
C HIS A 18 -7.68 -7.23 15.25
N ASN A 19 -8.67 -7.35 16.14
CA ASN A 19 -8.84 -8.48 17.06
C ASN A 19 -9.40 -9.70 16.31
N VAL A 20 -8.78 -10.05 15.18
CA VAL A 20 -9.14 -11.16 14.29
C VAL A 20 -8.28 -12.38 14.63
N PRO A 21 -8.82 -13.60 14.47
CA PRO A 21 -8.04 -14.82 14.69
C PRO A 21 -6.76 -14.80 13.85
N VAL A 22 -5.71 -15.46 14.36
CA VAL A 22 -4.31 -15.47 13.86
C VAL A 22 -4.13 -15.79 12.36
N ASP A 23 -5.22 -16.16 11.67
CA ASP A 23 -5.29 -16.69 10.31
C ASP A 23 -6.15 -15.84 9.35
N SER A 24 -6.70 -14.69 9.75
CA SER A 24 -7.63 -13.95 8.89
C SER A 24 -7.35 -12.46 8.81
N GLU A 25 -6.68 -12.07 7.72
CA GLU A 25 -6.58 -10.70 7.18
C GLU A 25 -5.26 -9.96 7.48
N SER A 26 -4.19 -10.39 6.80
CA SER A 26 -2.92 -9.64 6.72
C SER A 26 -3.06 -8.46 5.75
N HIS A 27 -3.51 -7.31 6.26
CA HIS A 27 -3.60 -6.06 5.51
C HIS A 27 -2.23 -5.40 5.38
N PHE A 28 -1.74 -5.29 4.14
CA PHE A 28 -0.49 -4.57 3.85
C PHE A 28 -0.78 -3.33 3.03
N LYS A 29 -0.17 -2.20 3.40
CA LYS A 29 -0.14 -1.00 2.59
C LYS A 29 1.22 -0.85 1.95
N VAL A 30 1.24 -0.67 0.63
CA VAL A 30 2.45 -0.44 -0.15
C VAL A 30 2.32 0.90 -0.85
N ILE A 31 3.24 1.80 -0.54
CA ILE A 31 3.38 3.10 -1.19
C ILE A 31 4.60 2.99 -2.10
N ALA A 32 4.40 3.24 -3.40
CA ALA A 32 5.51 3.27 -4.34
C ALA A 32 5.41 4.48 -5.26
N VAL A 33 6.55 5.14 -5.48
CA VAL A 33 6.68 6.30 -6.34
C VAL A 33 7.64 5.95 -7.47
N SER A 34 7.18 6.01 -8.72
CA SER A 34 8.00 5.72 -9.89
C SER A 34 7.47 6.45 -11.12
N ASP A 35 8.37 6.94 -11.96
CA ASP A 35 8.00 7.55 -13.25
C ASP A 35 7.44 6.51 -14.23
N GLN A 36 7.66 5.22 -13.98
CA GLN A 36 7.03 4.13 -14.74
C GLN A 36 5.51 4.07 -14.61
N PHE A 37 4.92 4.84 -13.68
CA PHE A 37 3.48 4.99 -13.53
C PHE A 37 2.91 6.16 -14.33
N GLU A 38 3.76 6.96 -14.97
CA GLU A 38 3.33 8.06 -15.82
C GLU A 38 2.54 7.53 -17.03
N GLY A 39 1.44 8.19 -17.36
CA GLY A 39 0.53 7.75 -18.44
C GLY A 39 -0.28 6.49 -18.13
N LEU A 40 -0.02 5.78 -17.03
CA LEU A 40 -0.80 4.61 -16.61
C LEU A 40 -1.97 5.02 -15.73
N ASN A 41 -3.14 4.42 -15.99
CA ASN A 41 -4.29 4.56 -15.11
C ASN A 41 -4.11 3.72 -13.83
N ARG A 42 -4.93 4.00 -12.81
CA ARG A 42 -4.86 3.30 -11.50
C ARG A 42 -4.86 1.78 -11.63
N ILE A 43 -5.72 1.21 -12.48
CA ILE A 43 -5.81 -0.25 -12.66
C ILE A 43 -4.52 -0.80 -13.30
N GLN A 44 -3.97 -0.13 -14.32
CA GLN A 44 -2.72 -0.53 -14.96
C GLN A 44 -1.54 -0.49 -13.99
N ARG A 45 -1.44 0.57 -13.17
CA ARG A 45 -0.42 0.68 -12.11
C ARG A 45 -0.53 -0.51 -11.15
N HIS A 46 -1.74 -0.81 -10.66
CA HIS A 46 -1.98 -1.94 -9.77
C HIS A 46 -1.63 -3.28 -10.42
N ARG A 47 -2.00 -3.49 -11.69
CA ARG A 47 -1.65 -4.73 -12.41
C ARG A 47 -0.15 -4.91 -12.54
N LYS A 48 0.60 -3.84 -12.85
CA LYS A 48 2.06 -3.88 -12.98
C LYS A 48 2.73 -4.26 -11.65
N VAL A 49 2.32 -3.62 -10.56
CA VAL A 49 2.85 -3.95 -9.22
C VAL A 49 2.42 -5.34 -8.77
N ASN A 50 1.16 -5.73 -8.99
CA ASN A 50 0.69 -7.07 -8.67
C ASN A 50 1.43 -8.15 -9.46
N GLN A 51 1.84 -7.91 -10.70
CA GLN A 51 2.65 -8.87 -11.46
C GLN A 51 4.04 -9.05 -10.84
N LEU A 52 4.65 -7.96 -10.39
CA LEU A 52 5.95 -8.01 -9.71
C LEU A 52 5.85 -8.64 -8.32
N LEU A 53 4.76 -8.38 -7.63
CA LEU A 53 4.46 -8.97 -6.33
C LEU A 53 3.80 -10.34 -6.45
N ALA A 54 3.43 -10.83 -7.63
CA ALA A 54 2.72 -12.10 -7.78
C ALA A 54 3.54 -13.28 -7.27
N GLU A 55 4.86 -13.22 -7.42
CA GLU A 55 5.79 -14.24 -6.94
C GLU A 55 5.85 -14.28 -5.40
N PRO A 56 6.06 -13.16 -4.67
CA PRO A 56 5.98 -13.15 -3.20
C PRO A 56 4.55 -13.26 -2.63
N LEU A 57 3.52 -12.77 -3.32
CA LEU A 57 2.12 -12.80 -2.84
C LEU A 57 1.52 -14.20 -2.81
N GLN A 58 2.07 -15.16 -3.57
CA GLN A 58 1.67 -16.57 -3.50
C GLN A 58 1.84 -17.19 -2.10
N GLN A 59 2.53 -16.49 -1.18
CA GLN A 59 2.78 -16.93 0.19
C GLN A 59 1.68 -16.56 1.20
N GLY A 60 0.52 -16.02 0.78
CA GLY A 60 -0.66 -15.90 1.65
C GLY A 60 -1.06 -14.48 2.07
N VAL A 61 -0.79 -13.46 1.25
CA VAL A 61 -1.34 -12.12 1.49
C VAL A 61 -2.79 -12.04 0.98
N HIS A 62 -3.73 -11.80 1.89
CA HIS A 62 -5.17 -11.75 1.56
C HIS A 62 -5.63 -10.37 1.06
N ALA A 63 -5.06 -9.26 1.56
CA ALA A 63 -5.43 -7.92 1.14
C ALA A 63 -4.23 -6.97 1.11
N LEU A 64 -4.04 -6.27 0.00
CA LEU A 64 -2.98 -5.28 -0.16
C LEU A 64 -3.54 -3.96 -0.71
N SER A 65 -3.19 -2.86 -0.05
CA SER A 65 -3.52 -1.49 -0.44
C SER A 65 -2.34 -0.89 -1.18
N LEU A 66 -2.50 -0.67 -2.48
CA LEU A 66 -1.49 -0.07 -3.35
C LEU A 66 -1.71 1.44 -3.50
N HIS A 67 -0.71 2.23 -3.10
CA HIS A 67 -0.66 3.68 -3.28
C HIS A 67 0.47 4.01 -4.26
N LEU A 68 0.13 4.13 -5.54
CA LEU A 68 1.10 4.25 -6.64
C LEU A 68 1.05 5.63 -7.27
N TRP A 69 2.17 6.36 -7.18
CA TRP A 69 2.29 7.76 -7.60
C TRP A 69 3.46 7.96 -8.55
N THR A 70 3.36 8.93 -9.46
CA THR A 70 4.54 9.38 -10.22
C THR A 70 5.42 10.29 -9.36
N SER A 71 6.69 10.48 -9.74
CA SER A 71 7.57 11.41 -9.01
C SER A 71 6.99 12.82 -9.03
N THR A 72 6.36 13.23 -10.14
CA THR A 72 5.66 14.52 -10.25
C THR A 72 4.49 14.64 -9.27
N GLU A 73 3.63 13.62 -9.19
CA GLU A 73 2.52 13.58 -8.23
C GLU A 73 3.03 13.61 -6.79
N TRP A 74 4.11 12.88 -6.50
CA TRP A 74 4.73 12.82 -5.18
C TRP A 74 5.33 14.16 -4.75
N MET A 75 6.07 14.82 -5.65
CA MET A 75 6.64 16.16 -5.42
C MET A 75 5.52 17.19 -5.20
N SER A 76 4.44 17.14 -5.97
CA SER A 76 3.29 18.03 -5.80
C SER A 76 2.61 17.85 -4.43
N ARG A 77 2.78 16.70 -3.79
CA ARG A 77 2.25 16.40 -2.45
C ARG A 77 3.29 16.57 -1.35
N ASN A 78 4.45 17.16 -1.67
CA ASN A 78 5.55 17.36 -0.73
C ASN A 78 6.05 16.07 -0.07
N GLY A 79 5.88 14.93 -0.75
CA GLY A 79 6.26 13.62 -0.24
C GLY A 79 5.41 13.10 0.93
N MET A 80 4.20 13.62 1.11
CA MET A 80 3.27 13.12 2.13
C MET A 80 2.21 12.23 1.50
N VAL A 81 2.20 10.95 1.85
CA VAL A 81 0.96 10.17 1.82
C VAL A 81 0.22 10.52 3.09
N ALA A 82 -1.04 10.93 2.97
CA ALA A 82 -1.88 11.05 4.15
C ALA A 82 -1.83 9.70 4.89
N ASP A 83 -1.32 9.72 6.12
CA ASP A 83 -1.36 8.59 7.03
C ASP A 83 -2.78 8.02 7.01
N SER A 84 -2.91 6.69 7.11
CA SER A 84 -4.22 6.03 7.19
C SER A 84 -5.09 6.84 8.15
N PRO A 85 -6.26 7.35 7.73
CA PRO A 85 -7.05 8.21 8.60
C PRO A 85 -7.27 7.45 9.89
N ASN A 86 -6.76 8.01 11.00
CA ASN A 86 -6.83 7.41 12.33
C ASN A 86 -8.19 6.74 12.50
N CYS A 87 -8.19 5.40 12.47
CA CYS A 87 -9.37 4.63 12.78
C CYS A 87 -9.90 5.18 14.11
N ARG A 88 -11.13 5.71 14.09
CA ARG A 88 -11.88 6.06 15.31
C ARG A 88 -12.18 4.76 16.07
N GLY A 89 -11.17 4.19 16.71
CA GLY A 89 -11.28 3.10 17.65
C GLY A 89 -11.11 3.65 19.06
N GLY A 90 -12.17 3.57 19.87
CA GLY A 90 -12.05 3.72 21.33
C GLY A 90 -12.71 4.97 21.90
N GLY A 91 -14.04 5.05 21.84
CA GLY A 91 -14.81 6.04 22.59
C GLY A 91 -16.07 5.43 23.17
N SER A 92 -15.94 4.61 24.22
CA SER A 92 -17.05 4.34 25.15
C SER A 92 -16.49 3.95 26.52
N HIS A 93 -16.15 5.02 27.26
CA HIS A 93 -16.39 5.22 28.68
C HIS A 93 -16.36 4.00 29.62
N THR A 94 -15.27 3.89 30.37
CA THR A 94 -15.25 3.34 31.73
C THR A 94 -16.03 4.27 32.67
N HIS A 95 -17.01 3.73 33.39
CA HIS A 95 -17.49 4.24 34.69
C HIS A 95 -17.55 3.07 35.66
#